data_AF-A0A3M1EAF7-F1
#
_entry.id   AF-A0A3M1EAF7-F1
#
_cell.length_a   1.000
_cell.length_b   1.000
_cell.length_c   1.000
_cell.angle_alpha   90.00
_cell.angle_beta   90.00
_cell.angle_gamma   90.00
#
_symmetry.space_group_name_H-M   'P 1'
#
loop_
_entity.id
_entity.type
_entity.pdbx_description
1 polymer ?
#
loop_
_entity_poly.entity_id
_entity_poly.type
_entity_poly.pdbx_seq_one_letter_code
_entity_poly.pdbx_strand_id
1 'polypeptide(L)'
;MIQSKDLKRIDKYVYEIPASYRQDMRVPAHFYTDPILLKSVLGDRSLEQLVNTATLPGVVGHALAMPDIHQGYGFPIGGVVATELPDGVISPGGVGYD
;
A
#
# COMPACT_ATOMS: atom_id res chain seq x y z
N MET A 1 -1.38 -1.14 14.58
CA MET A 1 -2.01 -1.60 13.35
C MET A 1 -2.87 -0.47 12.83
N ILE A 2 -2.94 -0.32 11.51
CA ILE A 2 -3.78 0.69 10.85
C ILE A 2 -5.25 0.46 11.22
N GLN A 3 -5.97 1.53 11.53
CA GLN A 3 -7.37 1.51 11.94
C GLN A 3 -8.24 2.25 10.93
N SER A 4 -9.55 2.00 10.96
CA SER A 4 -10.49 2.66 10.03
C SER A 4 -10.46 4.18 10.08
N LYS A 5 -10.08 4.78 11.22
CA LYS A 5 -9.93 6.24 11.40
C LYS A 5 -8.74 6.83 10.63
N ASP A 6 -7.76 6.00 10.31
CA ASP A 6 -6.55 6.39 9.59
C ASP A 6 -6.79 6.40 8.07
N LEU A 7 -7.93 5.86 7.63
CA LEU A 7 -8.33 5.72 6.23
C LEU A 7 -9.21 6.88 5.78
N LYS A 8 -8.96 7.39 4.58
CA LYS A 8 -9.85 8.29 3.86
C LYS A 8 -10.50 7.52 2.71
N ARG A 9 -11.83 7.43 2.69
CA ARG A 9 -12.53 6.90 1.52
C ARG A 9 -12.60 7.98 0.44
N ILE A 10 -11.90 7.78 -0.67
CA ILE A 10 -11.82 8.77 -1.76
C ILE A 10 -12.73 8.43 -2.94
N ASP A 11 -13.20 7.17 -3.04
CA ASP A 11 -14.24 6.75 -3.98
C ASP A 11 -15.02 5.53 -3.41
N LYS A 12 -16.04 5.05 -4.13
CA LYS A 12 -16.91 3.93 -3.75
C LYS A 12 -16.12 2.69 -3.32
N TYR A 13 -15.00 2.39 -3.97
CA TYR A 13 -14.18 1.23 -3.63
C TYR A 13 -12.73 1.59 -3.37
N VAL A 14 -12.41 2.87 -3.19
CA VAL A 14 -11.02 3.33 -3.07
C VAL A 14 -10.82 4.02 -1.73
N TYR A 15 -9.84 3.52 -0.99
CA TYR A 15 -9.40 4.05 0.29
C TYR A 15 -7.96 4.52 0.17
N GLU A 16 -7.67 5.62 0.84
CA GLU A 16 -6.36 6.25 0.92
C GLU A 16 -5.86 6.23 2.36
N ILE A 17 -4.60 5.87 2.54
CA ILE A 17 -3.80 6.25 3.69
C ILE A 17 -2.94 7.44 3.23
N PRO A 18 -3.17 8.65 3.77
CA PRO A 18 -2.48 9.84 3.29
C PRO A 18 -0.99 9.75 3.59
N ALA A 19 -0.13 10.34 2.75
CA ALA A 19 1.31 10.37 3.01
C ALA A 19 1.66 11.01 4.37
N SER A 20 0.81 11.91 4.87
CA SER A 20 0.97 12.50 6.21
C SER A 20 0.77 11.50 7.37
N TYR A 21 0.29 10.29 7.11
CA TYR A 21 0.09 9.25 8.13
C TYR A 21 1.42 8.85 8.78
N ARG A 22 2.52 8.79 8.02
CA ARG A 22 3.86 8.49 8.52
C ARG A 22 4.90 9.36 7.83
N GLN A 23 5.79 10.00 8.60
CA GLN A 23 6.68 11.06 8.12
C GLN A 23 7.63 10.69 6.98
N ASP A 24 7.92 9.40 6.79
CA ASP A 24 8.82 8.87 5.77
C ASP A 24 8.10 8.39 4.50
N MET A 25 6.76 8.45 4.45
CA MET A 25 6.00 8.20 3.23
C MET A 25 6.27 9.31 2.21
N ARG A 26 6.58 8.90 0.98
CA ARG A 26 6.85 9.81 -0.14
C ARG A 26 5.63 10.04 -1.02
N VAL A 27 4.73 9.05 -1.03
CA VAL A 27 3.45 9.07 -1.76
C VAL A 27 2.31 8.57 -0.86
N PRO A 28 1.03 8.82 -1.18
CA PRO A 28 -0.08 8.17 -0.49
C PRO A 28 -0.12 6.68 -0.83
N ALA A 29 -0.80 5.90 0.02
CA ALA A 29 -1.13 4.52 -0.28
C ALA A 29 -2.62 4.40 -0.61
N HIS A 30 -2.96 3.84 -1.77
CA HIS A 30 -4.34 3.55 -2.17
C HIS A 30 -4.58 2.06 -2.18
N PHE A 31 -5.75 1.64 -1.72
CA PHE A 31 -6.16 0.26 -1.85
C PHE A 31 -7.63 0.17 -2.22
N TYR A 32 -7.93 -0.84 -3.01
CA TYR A 32 -9.24 -1.07 -3.57
C TYR A 32 -9.96 -2.10 -2.72
N THR A 33 -11.09 -1.76 -2.11
CA THR A 33 -11.85 -2.72 -1.30
C THR A 33 -13.31 -2.32 -1.18
N ASP A 34 -14.16 -3.30 -0.92
CA ASP A 34 -15.54 -3.06 -0.53
C ASP A 34 -15.70 -3.13 1.00
N PRO A 35 -16.87 -2.75 1.55
CA PRO A 35 -17.08 -2.79 2.99
C PRO A 35 -16.99 -4.20 3.62
N ILE A 36 -17.18 -5.26 2.84
CA ILE A 36 -17.14 -6.66 3.31
C ILE A 36 -15.68 -7.08 3.51
N LEU A 37 -14.84 -6.79 2.51
CA LEU A 37 -13.42 -7.12 2.50
C LEU A 37 -12.59 -6.22 3.42
N LEU A 38 -13.03 -4.99 3.70
CA LEU A 38 -12.31 -4.03 4.54
C LEU A 38 -11.91 -4.60 5.91
N LYS A 39 -12.75 -5.46 6.51
CA LYS A 39 -12.42 -6.09 7.80
C LYS A 39 -11.23 -7.04 7.69
N SER A 40 -11.11 -7.78 6.60
CA SER A 40 -9.99 -8.68 6.34
C SER A 40 -8.70 -7.90 6.10
N VAL A 41 -8.79 -6.82 5.31
CA VAL A 41 -7.63 -5.94 5.01
C VAL A 41 -7.09 -5.26 6.28
N LEU A 42 -7.97 -4.90 7.22
CA LEU A 42 -7.57 -4.37 8.54
C LEU A 42 -7.12 -5.45 9.54
N GLY A 43 -7.24 -6.73 9.18
CA GLY A 43 -7.03 -7.87 10.08
C GLY A 43 -5.60 -8.44 10.06
N ASP A 44 -4.79 -8.07 9.07
CA ASP A 44 -3.41 -8.52 8.93
C ASP A 44 -2.42 -7.33 8.81
N ARG A 45 -1.19 -7.58 8.35
CA ARG A 45 -0.15 -6.55 8.20
C ARG A 45 -0.03 -5.97 6.79
N SER A 46 -0.97 -6.27 5.91
CA SER A 46 -0.87 -5.93 4.49
C SER A 46 -0.88 -4.41 4.26
N LEU A 47 -1.70 -3.66 5.00
CA LEU A 47 -1.71 -2.20 4.93
C LEU A 47 -0.42 -1.58 5.50
N GLU A 48 0.17 -2.15 6.55
CA GLU A 48 1.48 -1.70 7.05
C GLU A 48 2.56 -1.93 6.00
N GLN A 49 2.52 -3.05 5.29
CA GLN A 49 3.43 -3.32 4.18
C GLN A 49 3.22 -2.32 3.03
N LEU A 50 1.98 -1.98 2.71
CA LEU A 50 1.68 -0.96 1.70
C LEU A 50 2.21 0.43 2.12
N VAL A 51 2.07 0.80 3.39
CA VAL A 51 2.67 2.01 3.96
C VAL A 51 4.20 1.97 3.89
N ASN A 52 4.83 0.81 4.08
CA ASN A 52 6.26 0.65 3.86
C ASN A 52 6.65 0.81 2.39
N THR A 53 5.88 0.25 1.46
CA THR A 53 6.08 0.43 0.02
C THR A 53 6.03 1.91 -0.38
N ALA A 54 5.16 2.70 0.27
CA ALA A 54 5.04 4.13 0.01
C ALA A 54 6.26 4.97 0.46
N THR A 55 7.25 4.40 1.14
CA THR A 55 8.49 5.11 1.55
C THR A 55 9.67 4.91 0.60
N LEU A 56 9.52 4.05 -0.41
CA LEU A 56 10.61 3.64 -1.29
C LEU A 56 11.20 4.82 -2.09
N PRO A 57 12.52 4.88 -2.27
CA PRO A 57 13.12 5.86 -3.16
C PRO A 57 12.61 5.78 -4.61
N GLY A 58 12.35 6.95 -5.18
CA GLY A 58 11.80 7.11 -6.54
C GLY A 58 10.38 6.58 -6.73
N VAL A 59 9.62 6.23 -5.67
CA VAL A 59 8.20 5.86 -5.83
C VAL A 59 7.40 7.03 -6.41
N VAL A 60 6.54 6.74 -7.39
CA VAL A 60 5.74 7.75 -8.09
C VAL A 60 4.24 7.49 -7.99
N GLY A 61 3.46 8.57 -7.95
CA GLY A 61 2.00 8.51 -7.85
C GLY A 61 1.54 8.01 -6.49
N HIS A 62 1.27 6.70 -6.38
CA HIS A 62 0.71 6.04 -5.20
C HIS A 62 1.29 4.63 -5.04
N ALA A 63 1.45 4.17 -3.80
CA ALA A 63 1.56 2.74 -3.54
C ALA A 63 0.15 2.14 -3.61
N LEU A 64 -0.07 1.18 -4.50
CA LEU A 64 -1.40 0.60 -4.74
C LEU A 64 -1.50 -0.79 -4.12
N ALA A 65 -2.71 -1.17 -3.70
CA ALA A 65 -3.03 -2.56 -3.42
C ALA A 65 -4.40 -2.96 -3.96
N MET A 66 -4.42 -4.11 -4.64
CA MET A 66 -5.61 -4.68 -5.27
C MET A 66 -6.58 -5.28 -4.24
N PRO A 67 -7.84 -5.58 -4.61
CA PRO A 67 -8.85 -6.09 -3.67
C PRO A 67 -8.56 -7.40 -2.97
N ASP A 68 -7.61 -8.18 -3.49
CA ASP A 68 -7.10 -9.43 -2.93
C ASP A 68 -5.86 -9.25 -2.04
N ILE A 69 -5.58 -8.01 -1.62
CA ILE A 69 -4.46 -7.67 -0.73
C ILE A 69 -4.43 -8.55 0.53
N HIS A 70 -3.24 -9.10 0.80
CA HIS A 70 -2.93 -9.78 2.05
C HIS A 70 -1.43 -9.73 2.32
N GLN A 71 -1.05 -10.08 3.55
CA GLN A 71 0.33 -10.00 4.02
C GLN A 71 1.28 -10.85 3.15
N GLY A 72 2.34 -10.22 2.62
CA GLY A 72 3.40 -10.85 1.83
C GLY A 72 4.79 -10.73 2.48
N TYR A 73 5.84 -10.70 1.66
CA TYR A 73 7.24 -10.57 2.11
C TYR A 73 7.79 -9.17 1.81
N GLY A 74 7.76 -8.29 2.82
CA GLY A 74 8.13 -6.88 2.68
C GLY A 74 7.02 -6.04 2.03
N PHE A 75 6.55 -6.46 0.85
CA PHE A 75 5.40 -5.92 0.14
C PHE A 75 4.16 -6.77 0.43
N PRO A 76 2.95 -6.20 0.35
CA PRO A 76 1.73 -7.00 0.35
C PRO A 76 1.62 -7.75 -0.98
N ILE A 77 1.07 -8.97 -0.93
CA ILE A 77 0.59 -9.62 -2.15
C ILE A 77 -0.61 -8.80 -2.67
N GLY A 78 -0.74 -8.66 -3.99
CA GLY A 78 -1.67 -7.72 -4.61
C GLY A 78 -1.19 -6.26 -4.57
N GLY A 79 0.01 -5.99 -4.06
CA GLY A 79 0.64 -4.67 -4.12
C GLY A 79 1.14 -4.32 -5.52
N VAL A 80 1.00 -3.04 -5.90
CA VAL A 80 1.58 -2.49 -7.14
C VAL A 80 2.30 -1.19 -6.79
N VAL A 81 3.53 -1.05 -7.26
CA VAL A 81 4.32 0.16 -7.11
C VAL A 81 5.03 0.48 -8.41
N ALA A 82 5.09 1.76 -8.77
CA ALA A 82 5.96 2.25 -9.81
C ALA A 82 7.09 3.07 -9.17
N THR A 83 8.32 2.82 -9.61
CA THR A 83 9.50 3.61 -9.23
C THR A 83 10.15 4.20 -10.48
N GLU A 84 10.63 5.44 -10.38
CA GLU A 84 11.16 6.22 -11.50
C GLU A 84 12.66 6.50 -11.34
N LEU A 85 13.42 6.34 -12.42
CA LEU A 85 14.85 6.65 -12.46
C LEU A 85 15.10 8.17 -12.41
N PRO A 86 16.25 8.64 -11.85
CA PRO A 86 17.41 7.84 -11.43
C PRO A 86 17.32 7.30 -10.00
N ASP A 87 16.37 7.76 -9.19
CA ASP A 87 16.30 7.45 -7.74
C ASP A 87 15.48 6.19 -7.42
N GLY A 88 14.81 5.63 -8.43
CA GLY A 88 13.93 4.46 -8.33
C GLY A 88 14.67 3.20 -7.97
N VAL A 89 14.03 2.39 -7.11
CA VAL A 89 14.57 1.11 -6.66
C VAL A 89 13.82 -0.08 -7.28
N ILE A 90 14.54 -1.19 -7.41
CA ILE A 90 13.95 -2.53 -7.58
C ILE A 90 14.08 -3.29 -6.27
N SER A 91 13.01 -3.99 -5.87
CA SER A 91 13.03 -4.87 -4.71
C SER A 91 12.47 -6.24 -5.10
N PRO A 92 13.25 -7.33 -4.95
CA PRO A 92 12.77 -8.68 -5.24
C PRO A 92 11.48 -9.04 -4.48
N GLY A 93 11.34 -8.56 -3.24
CA GLY A 93 10.13 -8.77 -2.45
C GLY A 93 8.87 -8.09 -3.02
N GLY A 94 9.04 -7.09 -3.89
CA GLY A 94 7.93 -6.47 -4.63
C GLY A 94 7.57 -7.19 -5.92
N VAL A 95 8.35 -8.20 -6.33
CA VAL A 95 8.04 -9.08 -7.47
C VAL A 95 7.45 -10.39 -6.96
N GLY A 96 8.13 -11.05 -6.02
CA GLY A 96 7.75 -12.35 -5.50
C GLY A 96 8.90 -13.36 -5.57
N TYR A 97 8.69 -14.53 -4.96
CA TYR A 97 9.67 -15.62 -4.93
C TYR A 97 9.57 -16.54 -6.15
N ASP A 98 8.36 -16.75 -6.68
CA ASP A 98 7.99 -17.66 -7.76
C ASP A 98 7.62 -16.87 -9.01
#